data_AF-A0A5C8M949-F1
#
_entry.id   AF-A0A5C8M949-F1
#
_cell.length_a   1.000
_cell.length_b   1.000
_cell.length_c   1.000
_cell.angle_alpha   90.00
_cell.angle_beta   90.00
_cell.angle_gamma   90.00
#
_symmetry.space_group_name_H-M   'P 1'
#
loop_
_entity.id
_entity.type
_entity.pdbx_description
1 polymer ?
#
loop_
_entity_poly.entity_id
_entity_poly.type
_entity_poly.pdbx_seq_one_letter_code
_entity_poly.pdbx_strand_id
1 'polypeptide(L)'
;MTNKSVLTMFVIVHISLYFYVYPVKMIEATSKGHWEPILVGFLTEFTCIWVYLKGLSVFPGEDIVDIFNQVSGKWLARLLLIPLIIYLFLNFNLIHRYEFESVNVLLLPKTPMYFILLLYAIPLYIAWKGLAAISRGGIMLFICVLPMIVFSLISAMNNFDFNNVFPWYDTQLSFFKRPMFYSAFFANTGFIFLGMVKFEAEAAAASNHPSIIHPFYFCLIFRLRADVHFWSGIYYLFSLSQCNDFRYCRH
;
A
#
# COMPACT_ATOMS: atom_id res chain seq x y z
N MET A 1 20.18 -8.52 -7.52
CA MET A 1 19.87 -7.11 -7.19
C MET A 1 20.49 -6.82 -5.83
N THR A 2 21.13 -5.67 -5.59
CA THR A 2 21.77 -5.44 -4.27
C THR A 2 20.72 -5.19 -3.19
N ASN A 3 20.98 -5.62 -1.95
CA ASN A 3 20.07 -5.43 -0.81
C ASN A 3 19.67 -3.96 -0.62
N LYS A 4 20.61 -3.04 -0.91
CA LYS A 4 20.36 -1.59 -0.87
C LYS A 4 19.29 -1.16 -1.87
N SER A 5 19.33 -1.66 -3.11
CA SER A 5 18.31 -1.32 -4.12
C SER A 5 16.91 -1.83 -3.73
N VAL A 6 16.83 -3.02 -3.13
CA VAL A 6 15.55 -3.57 -2.63
C VAL A 6 14.98 -2.68 -1.52
N LEU A 7 15.82 -2.31 -0.55
CA LEU A 7 15.43 -1.41 0.54
C LEU A 7 14.96 -0.05 0.02
N THR A 8 15.66 0.51 -0.96
CA THR A 8 15.25 1.80 -1.54
C THR A 8 13.91 1.68 -2.28
N MET A 9 13.68 0.60 -3.03
CA MET A 9 12.37 0.35 -3.65
C MET A 9 11.26 0.19 -2.60
N PHE A 10 11.55 -0.49 -1.50
CA PHE A 10 10.63 -0.64 -0.38
C PHE A 10 10.20 0.72 0.16
N VAL A 11 11.17 1.59 0.45
CA VAL A 11 10.92 2.93 0.96
C VAL A 11 10.12 3.77 -0.04
N ILE A 12 10.47 3.73 -1.33
CA ILE A 12 9.77 4.49 -2.37
C ILE A 12 8.30 4.09 -2.46
N VAL A 13 8.02 2.78 -2.53
CA VAL A 13 6.64 2.26 -2.65
C VAL A 13 5.79 2.64 -1.44
N HIS A 14 6.35 2.56 -0.23
CA HIS A 14 5.62 2.95 0.97
C HIS A 14 5.40 4.46 1.02
N ILE A 15 6.43 5.27 0.79
CA ILE A 15 6.30 6.74 0.80
C ILE A 15 5.19 7.20 -0.14
N SER A 16 5.11 6.69 -1.37
CA SER A 16 4.08 7.08 -2.33
C SER A 16 2.65 6.82 -1.80
N LEU A 17 2.38 5.60 -1.30
CA LEU A 17 1.05 5.24 -0.81
C LEU A 17 0.69 5.95 0.50
N TYR A 18 1.68 6.09 1.40
CA TYR A 18 1.51 6.75 2.68
C TYR A 18 1.24 8.24 2.52
N PHE A 19 1.98 8.97 1.67
CA PHE A 19 1.75 10.41 1.54
C PHE A 19 0.41 10.74 0.90
N TYR A 20 -0.10 9.87 0.02
CA TYR A 20 -1.31 10.16 -0.74
C TYR A 20 -2.60 9.72 -0.03
N VAL A 21 -2.72 8.43 0.33
CA VAL A 21 -4.00 7.86 0.82
C VAL A 21 -4.13 7.97 2.33
N TYR A 22 -3.04 7.77 3.05
CA TYR A 22 -3.07 7.52 4.49
C TYR A 22 -3.58 8.72 5.32
N PRO A 23 -3.11 9.97 5.13
CA PRO A 23 -3.57 11.13 5.91
C PRO A 23 -5.07 11.34 5.82
N VAL A 24 -5.64 11.29 4.61
CA VAL A 24 -7.08 11.51 4.38
C VAL A 24 -7.90 10.48 5.14
N LYS A 25 -7.51 9.20 5.07
CA LYS A 25 -8.22 8.12 5.77
C LYS A 25 -8.09 8.19 7.28
N MET A 26 -6.94 8.62 7.80
CA MET A 26 -6.75 8.81 9.24
C MET A 26 -7.56 9.99 9.80
N ILE A 27 -7.68 11.08 9.05
CA ILE A 27 -8.52 12.22 9.43
C ILE A 27 -10.01 11.84 9.40
N GLU A 28 -10.45 11.04 8.42
CA GLU A 28 -11.85 10.55 8.36
C GLU A 28 -12.17 9.46 9.40
N ALA A 29 -11.15 8.75 9.90
CA ALA A 29 -11.31 7.65 10.85
C ALA A 29 -11.55 8.10 12.30
N THR A 30 -11.16 9.32 12.66
CA THR A 30 -11.37 9.84 14.02
C THR A 30 -11.57 11.34 14.01
N SER A 31 -12.38 11.86 14.93
CA SER A 31 -12.57 13.30 15.13
C SER A 31 -11.69 13.88 16.24
N LYS A 32 -10.96 13.02 16.96
CA LYS A 32 -10.19 13.33 18.16
C LYS A 32 -8.97 12.41 18.23
N GLY A 33 -7.88 12.85 18.86
CA GLY A 33 -6.70 11.99 19.06
C GLY A 33 -6.17 11.36 17.79
N HIS A 34 -5.99 12.13 16.71
CA HIS A 34 -5.57 11.62 15.40
C HIS A 34 -4.27 10.81 15.40
N TRP A 35 -3.40 10.97 16.40
CA TRP A 35 -2.17 10.18 16.51
C TRP A 35 -2.40 8.74 16.96
N GLU A 36 -3.50 8.44 17.67
CA GLU A 36 -3.80 7.09 18.16
C GLU A 36 -3.95 6.08 17.00
N PRO A 37 -4.83 6.30 16.00
CA PRO A 37 -4.92 5.38 14.87
C PRO A 37 -3.62 5.32 14.07
N ILE A 38 -2.85 6.42 14.00
CA ILE A 38 -1.56 6.44 13.31
C ILE A 38 -0.57 5.49 13.98
N LEU A 39 -0.41 5.57 15.31
CA LEU A 39 0.48 4.68 16.06
C LEU A 39 0.05 3.21 15.96
N VAL A 40 -1.24 2.93 16.10
CA VAL A 40 -1.75 1.55 15.95
C VAL A 40 -1.53 1.05 14.52
N GLY A 41 -1.73 1.90 13.52
CA GLY A 41 -1.48 1.60 12.12
C GLY A 41 -0.04 1.21 11.85
N PHE A 42 0.93 2.01 12.31
CA PHE A 42 2.35 1.73 12.18
C PHE A 42 2.78 0.49 12.95
N LEU A 43 2.28 0.29 14.18
CA LEU A 43 2.61 -0.90 14.96
C LEU A 43 2.11 -2.18 14.27
N THR A 44 0.90 -2.13 13.72
CA THR A 44 0.32 -3.23 12.95
C THR A 44 1.15 -3.52 11.71
N GLU A 45 1.54 -2.48 10.96
CA GLU A 45 2.40 -2.66 9.78
C GLU A 45 3.76 -3.26 10.14
N PHE A 46 4.43 -2.70 11.15
CA PHE A 46 5.74 -3.17 11.58
C PHE A 46 5.70 -4.65 11.99
N THR A 47 4.65 -5.03 12.72
CA THR A 47 4.42 -6.43 13.11
C THR A 47 4.21 -7.32 11.88
N CYS A 48 3.39 -6.89 10.92
CA CYS A 48 3.16 -7.63 9.67
C CYS A 48 4.44 -7.79 8.84
N ILE A 49 5.21 -6.72 8.65
CA ILE A 49 6.48 -6.75 7.91
C ILE A 49 7.47 -7.67 8.61
N TRP A 50 7.57 -7.58 9.94
CA TRP A 50 8.48 -8.42 10.72
C TRP A 50 8.12 -9.91 10.58
N VAL A 51 6.85 -10.27 10.73
CA VAL A 51 6.37 -11.65 10.51
C VAL A 51 6.63 -12.10 9.07
N TYR A 52 6.39 -11.22 8.10
CA TYR A 52 6.56 -11.49 6.68
C TYR A 52 8.02 -11.76 6.31
N LEU A 53 8.93 -10.87 6.71
CA LEU A 53 10.38 -11.02 6.49
C LEU A 53 10.93 -12.25 7.23
N LYS A 54 10.47 -12.50 8.46
CA LYS A 54 10.85 -13.69 9.21
C LYS A 54 10.41 -14.96 8.48
N GLY A 55 9.19 -14.99 7.92
CA GLY A 55 8.71 -16.09 7.09
C GLY A 55 9.56 -16.31 5.83
N LEU A 56 9.91 -15.24 5.12
CA LEU A 56 10.79 -15.31 3.95
C LEU A 56 12.21 -15.79 4.30
N SER A 57 12.74 -15.40 5.46
CA SER A 57 14.09 -15.79 5.88
C SER A 57 14.26 -17.30 6.13
N VAL A 58 13.15 -18.02 6.33
CA VAL A 58 13.16 -19.49 6.50
C VAL A 58 13.43 -20.21 5.17
N PHE A 59 13.11 -19.57 4.03
CA PHE A 59 13.22 -20.15 2.69
C PHE A 59 14.19 -19.30 1.83
N PRO A 60 15.50 -19.36 2.10
CA PRO A 60 16.47 -18.53 1.40
C PRO A 60 16.52 -18.85 -0.10
N GLY A 61 16.53 -17.83 -0.94
CA GLY A 61 16.63 -17.96 -2.40
C GLY A 61 15.36 -18.41 -3.13
N GLU A 62 14.29 -18.73 -2.41
CA GLU A 62 12.98 -19.05 -2.99
C GLU A 62 12.11 -17.79 -3.09
N ASP A 63 11.28 -17.70 -4.13
CA ASP A 63 10.24 -16.67 -4.20
C ASP A 63 8.96 -17.16 -3.51
N ILE A 64 8.01 -16.25 -3.29
CA ILE A 64 6.76 -16.59 -2.59
C ILE A 64 5.97 -17.70 -3.30
N VAL A 65 6.10 -17.83 -4.63
CA VAL A 65 5.42 -18.86 -5.43
C VAL A 65 6.08 -20.22 -5.18
N ASP A 66 7.42 -20.26 -5.18
CA ASP A 66 8.24 -21.42 -4.85
C ASP A 66 7.91 -21.90 -3.42
N ILE A 67 7.88 -20.99 -2.44
CA ILE A 67 7.55 -21.27 -1.03
C ILE A 67 6.14 -21.89 -0.90
N PHE A 68 5.13 -21.31 -1.55
CA PHE A 68 3.77 -21.85 -1.50
C PHE A 68 3.70 -23.25 -2.13
N ASN A 69 4.39 -23.46 -3.26
CA ASN A 69 4.44 -24.77 -3.93
C ASN A 69 5.14 -25.84 -3.08
N GLN A 70 6.22 -25.48 -2.37
CA GLN A 70 6.98 -26.39 -1.52
C GLN A 70 6.23 -26.77 -0.24
N VAL A 71 5.64 -25.79 0.45
CA VAL A 71 4.99 -26.00 1.76
C VAL A 71 3.60 -26.62 1.63
N SER A 72 2.78 -26.14 0.69
CA SER A 72 1.36 -26.49 0.59
C SER A 72 1.06 -27.53 -0.51
N GLY A 73 2.02 -27.81 -1.38
CA GLY A 73 1.84 -28.65 -2.56
C GLY A 73 1.12 -27.92 -3.71
N LYS A 74 1.29 -28.42 -4.94
CA LYS A 74 0.90 -27.72 -6.19
C LYS A 74 -0.58 -27.30 -6.29
N TRP A 75 -1.50 -28.05 -5.67
CA TRP A 75 -2.94 -27.76 -5.74
C TRP A 75 -3.36 -26.68 -4.74
N LEU A 76 -2.92 -26.80 -3.48
CA LEU A 76 -3.25 -25.82 -2.44
C LEU A 76 -2.49 -24.51 -2.66
N ALA A 77 -1.27 -24.57 -3.20
CA ALA A 77 -0.52 -23.40 -3.63
C ALA A 77 -1.29 -22.59 -4.69
N ARG A 78 -1.86 -23.24 -5.71
CA ARG A 78 -2.69 -22.54 -6.71
C ARG A 78 -3.92 -21.89 -6.09
N LEU A 79 -4.59 -22.59 -5.16
CA LEU A 79 -5.77 -22.04 -4.48
C LEU A 79 -5.44 -20.77 -3.68
N LEU A 80 -4.23 -20.66 -3.13
CA LEU A 80 -3.78 -19.47 -2.39
C LEU A 80 -3.20 -18.37 -3.29
N LEU A 81 -2.50 -18.76 -4.37
CA LEU A 81 -1.88 -17.82 -5.31
C LEU A 81 -2.91 -17.11 -6.19
N ILE A 82 -4.00 -17.77 -6.60
CA ILE A 82 -5.03 -17.15 -7.44
C ILE A 82 -5.65 -15.91 -6.76
N PRO A 83 -6.14 -15.98 -5.51
CA PRO A 83 -6.61 -14.80 -4.78
C PRO A 83 -5.56 -13.70 -4.64
N LEU A 84 -4.28 -14.07 -4.44
CA LEU A 84 -3.19 -13.10 -4.35
C LEU A 84 -2.98 -12.35 -5.67
N ILE A 85 -3.00 -13.06 -6.80
CA ILE A 85 -2.87 -12.44 -8.13
C ILE A 85 -4.04 -11.51 -8.42
N ILE A 86 -5.27 -11.95 -8.14
CA ILE A 86 -6.48 -11.13 -8.29
C ILE A 86 -6.35 -9.88 -7.42
N TYR A 87 -5.93 -10.04 -6.18
CA TYR A 87 -5.71 -8.93 -5.26
C TYR A 87 -4.68 -7.93 -5.79
N LEU A 88 -3.51 -8.39 -6.24
CA LEU A 88 -2.48 -7.51 -6.82
C LEU A 88 -2.98 -6.79 -8.07
N PHE A 89 -3.71 -7.48 -8.94
CA PHE A 89 -4.29 -6.88 -10.14
C PHE A 89 -5.33 -5.80 -9.80
N LEU A 90 -6.21 -6.08 -8.84
CA LEU A 90 -7.20 -5.12 -8.38
C LEU A 90 -6.51 -3.89 -7.74
N ASN A 91 -5.55 -4.10 -6.83
CA ASN A 91 -4.78 -3.02 -6.21
C ASN A 91 -4.09 -2.14 -7.27
N PHE A 92 -3.46 -2.76 -8.27
CA PHE A 92 -2.85 -2.05 -9.40
C PHE A 92 -3.86 -1.11 -10.07
N ASN A 93 -5.05 -1.61 -10.44
CA ASN A 93 -6.08 -0.79 -11.09
C ASN A 93 -6.56 0.37 -10.20
N LEU A 94 -6.77 0.13 -8.89
CA LEU A 94 -7.22 1.18 -7.97
C LEU A 94 -6.17 2.28 -7.80
N ILE A 95 -4.92 1.93 -7.52
CA ILE A 95 -3.85 2.92 -7.31
C ILE A 95 -3.74 3.80 -8.55
N HIS A 96 -3.74 3.20 -9.73
CA HIS A 96 -3.63 3.93 -10.99
C HIS A 96 -4.84 4.84 -11.20
N ARG A 97 -6.05 4.35 -10.90
CA ARG A 97 -7.27 5.16 -10.98
C ARG A 97 -7.20 6.39 -10.07
N TYR A 98 -6.74 6.22 -8.84
CA TYR A 98 -6.58 7.32 -7.90
C TYR A 98 -5.59 8.37 -8.43
N GLU A 99 -4.41 7.94 -8.88
CA GLU A 99 -3.39 8.83 -9.46
C GLU A 99 -3.91 9.58 -10.70
N PHE A 100 -4.66 8.91 -11.58
CA PHE A 100 -5.28 9.54 -12.75
C PHE A 100 -6.25 10.64 -12.37
N GLU A 101 -7.07 10.41 -11.34
CA GLU A 101 -8.06 11.36 -10.87
C GLU A 101 -7.38 12.58 -10.25
N SER A 102 -6.33 12.40 -9.45
CA SER A 102 -5.54 13.49 -8.88
C SER A 102 -4.91 14.36 -9.96
N VAL A 103 -4.26 13.74 -10.96
CA VAL A 103 -3.60 14.46 -12.06
C VAL A 103 -4.64 15.23 -12.89
N ASN A 104 -5.78 14.62 -13.17
CA ASN A 104 -6.85 15.27 -13.91
C ASN A 104 -7.37 16.50 -13.16
N VAL A 105 -7.69 16.37 -11.87
CA VAL A 105 -8.23 17.47 -11.06
C VAL A 105 -7.21 18.61 -10.87
N LEU A 106 -5.93 18.28 -10.64
CA LEU A 106 -4.91 19.26 -10.26
C LEU A 106 -4.22 19.91 -11.47
N LEU A 107 -3.95 19.16 -12.53
CA LEU A 107 -3.06 19.59 -13.62
C LEU A 107 -3.79 19.75 -14.95
N LEU A 108 -4.74 18.85 -15.27
CA LEU A 108 -5.32 18.73 -16.61
C LEU A 108 -6.86 18.59 -16.59
N PRO A 109 -7.61 19.49 -15.92
CA PRO A 109 -9.05 19.31 -15.65
C PRO A 109 -9.93 19.31 -16.92
N LYS A 110 -9.39 19.77 -18.05
CA LYS A 110 -10.08 19.82 -19.35
C LYS A 110 -9.64 18.72 -20.31
N THR A 111 -8.71 17.86 -19.91
CA THR A 111 -8.05 16.92 -20.81
C THR A 111 -8.70 15.54 -20.69
N PRO A 112 -9.11 14.90 -21.80
CA PRO A 112 -9.78 13.61 -21.71
C PRO A 112 -8.80 12.51 -21.25
N MET A 113 -9.31 11.58 -20.43
CA MET A 113 -8.50 10.54 -19.75
C MET A 113 -7.57 9.74 -20.66
N TYR A 114 -7.94 9.53 -21.94
CA TYR A 114 -7.14 8.76 -22.90
C TYR A 114 -5.73 9.34 -23.12
N PHE A 115 -5.55 10.66 -23.03
CA PHE A 115 -4.21 11.26 -23.17
C PHE A 115 -3.32 10.99 -21.96
N ILE A 116 -3.91 10.96 -20.75
CA ILE A 116 -3.16 10.64 -19.54
C ILE A 116 -2.72 9.17 -19.56
N LEU A 117 -3.53 8.29 -20.17
CA LEU A 117 -3.18 6.89 -20.39
C LEU A 117 -1.92 6.70 -21.24
N LEU A 118 -1.67 7.60 -22.20
CA LEU A 118 -0.45 7.56 -23.03
C LEU A 118 0.82 7.81 -22.20
N LEU A 119 0.71 8.56 -21.11
CA LEU A 119 1.81 8.82 -20.17
C LEU A 119 2.29 7.54 -19.48
N TYR A 120 1.41 6.52 -19.35
CA TYR A 120 1.76 5.21 -18.81
C TYR A 120 2.63 4.36 -19.75
N ALA A 121 2.84 4.76 -21.00
CA ALA A 121 3.80 4.10 -21.87
C ALA A 121 5.23 4.14 -21.29
N ILE A 122 5.58 5.17 -20.54
CA ILE A 122 6.89 5.33 -19.91
C ILE A 122 7.13 4.27 -18.82
N PRO A 123 6.29 4.15 -17.76
CA PRO A 123 6.47 3.10 -16.76
C PRO A 123 6.32 1.69 -17.34
N LEU A 124 5.49 1.48 -18.36
CA LEU A 124 5.40 0.19 -19.07
C LEU A 124 6.71 -0.16 -19.79
N TYR A 125 7.33 0.81 -20.45
CA TYR A 125 8.64 0.63 -21.09
C TYR A 125 9.73 0.30 -20.06
N ILE A 126 9.74 1.00 -18.92
CA ILE A 126 10.68 0.73 -17.83
C ILE A 126 10.45 -0.67 -17.25
N ALA A 127 9.18 -1.07 -17.06
CA ALA A 127 8.83 -2.40 -16.59
C ALA A 127 9.30 -3.50 -17.54
N TRP A 128 9.22 -3.27 -18.86
CA TRP A 128 9.71 -4.20 -19.87
C TRP A 128 11.24 -4.40 -19.81
N LYS A 129 11.99 -3.39 -19.38
CA LYS A 129 13.45 -3.50 -19.15
C LYS A 129 13.81 -4.27 -17.86
N GLY A 130 12.82 -4.65 -17.07
CA GLY A 130 12.98 -5.49 -15.88
C GLY A 130 13.25 -4.71 -14.59
N LEU A 131 13.36 -5.45 -13.48
CA LEU A 131 13.36 -4.91 -12.12
C LEU A 131 14.50 -3.91 -11.83
N ALA A 132 15.68 -4.13 -12.42
CA ALA A 132 16.83 -3.21 -12.27
C ALA A 132 16.60 -1.86 -12.95
N ALA A 133 15.82 -1.80 -14.03
CA ALA A 133 15.44 -0.55 -14.66
C ALA A 133 14.40 0.19 -13.82
N ILE A 134 13.42 -0.55 -13.26
CA ILE A 134 12.43 0.00 -12.32
C ILE A 134 13.13 0.60 -11.11
N SER A 135 14.11 -0.09 -10.51
CA SER A 135 14.82 0.40 -9.33
C SER A 135 15.59 1.69 -9.61
N ARG A 136 16.29 1.77 -10.76
CA ARG A 136 17.05 2.96 -11.15
C ARG A 136 16.13 4.13 -11.48
N GLY A 137 15.06 3.90 -12.23
CA GLY A 137 14.04 4.91 -12.55
C GLY A 137 13.34 5.43 -11.30
N GLY A 138 12.98 4.53 -10.38
CA GLY A 138 12.38 4.87 -9.09
C GLY A 138 13.29 5.75 -8.23
N ILE A 139 14.58 5.43 -8.13
CA ILE A 139 15.55 6.27 -7.40
C ILE A 139 15.67 7.66 -8.00
N MET A 140 15.74 7.76 -9.33
CA MET A 140 15.79 9.04 -10.03
C MET A 140 14.55 9.89 -9.73
N LEU A 141 13.36 9.29 -9.83
CA LEU A 141 12.10 9.96 -9.51
C LEU A 141 12.03 10.36 -8.03
N PHE A 142 12.47 9.49 -7.12
CA PHE A 142 12.47 9.76 -5.69
C PHE A 142 13.33 10.98 -5.34
N ILE A 143 14.53 11.09 -5.93
CA ILE A 143 15.40 12.26 -5.75
C ILE A 143 14.74 13.54 -6.27
N CYS A 144 13.97 13.48 -7.36
CA CYS A 144 13.24 14.62 -7.90
C CYS A 144 12.03 15.02 -7.06
N VAL A 145 11.28 14.05 -6.53
CA VAL A 145 10.00 14.27 -5.82
C VAL A 145 10.20 14.57 -4.34
N LEU A 146 11.21 13.97 -3.69
CA LEU A 146 11.45 14.15 -2.26
C LEU A 146 11.59 15.64 -1.85
N PRO A 147 12.33 16.50 -2.58
CA PRO A 147 12.38 17.93 -2.26
C PRO A 147 11.02 18.62 -2.35
N MET A 148 10.18 18.23 -3.32
CA MET A 148 8.83 18.78 -3.46
C MET A 148 7.94 18.41 -2.27
N ILE A 149 8.03 17.16 -1.80
CA ILE A 149 7.31 16.69 -0.61
C ILE A 149 7.76 17.49 0.62
N VAL A 150 9.07 17.62 0.84
CA VAL A 150 9.62 18.38 1.97
C VAL A 150 9.19 19.85 1.91
N PHE A 151 9.25 20.47 0.74
CA PHE A 151 8.79 21.84 0.54
C PHE A 151 7.30 22.00 0.85
N SER A 152 6.46 21.05 0.41
CA SER A 152 5.02 21.03 0.70
C SER A 152 4.75 20.94 2.21
N LEU A 153 5.47 20.06 2.92
CA LEU A 153 5.36 19.93 4.38
C LEU A 153 5.77 21.22 5.11
N ILE A 154 6.88 21.84 4.71
CA ILE A 154 7.34 23.11 5.29
C ILE A 154 6.31 24.21 5.03
N SER A 155 5.75 24.28 3.83
CA SER A 155 4.69 25.25 3.48
C SER A 155 3.43 25.05 4.33
N ALA A 156 3.05 23.79 4.59
CA ALA A 156 1.90 23.45 5.43
C ALA A 156 2.06 23.89 6.89
N MET A 157 3.29 23.96 7.41
CA MET A 157 3.55 24.42 8.78
C MET A 157 3.06 25.85 9.04
N ASN A 158 2.99 26.70 8.03
CA ASN A 158 2.47 28.07 8.18
C ASN A 158 0.96 28.10 8.50
N ASN A 159 0.21 27.05 8.16
CA ASN A 159 -1.23 26.93 8.42
C ASN A 159 -1.53 26.08 9.66
N PHE A 160 -0.50 25.73 10.45
CA PHE A 160 -0.66 24.86 11.60
C PHE A 160 -1.23 25.62 12.80
N ASP A 161 -2.46 25.30 13.19
CA ASP A 161 -3.07 25.79 14.42
C ASP A 161 -2.99 24.72 15.52
N PHE A 162 -2.28 25.04 16.60
CA PHE A 162 -2.12 24.16 17.77
C PHE A 162 -3.45 23.80 18.44
N ASN A 163 -4.49 24.63 18.29
CA ASN A 163 -5.80 24.34 18.86
C ASN A 163 -6.44 23.09 18.25
N ASN A 164 -6.13 22.78 16.98
CA ASN A 164 -6.65 21.60 16.27
C ASN A 164 -6.02 20.28 16.75
N VAL A 165 -4.94 20.34 17.55
CA VAL A 165 -4.35 19.14 18.17
C VAL A 165 -5.22 18.64 19.32
N PHE A 166 -6.03 19.52 19.92
CA PHE A 166 -6.93 19.16 21.00
C PHE A 166 -8.28 18.68 20.44
N PRO A 167 -8.90 17.66 21.08
CA PRO A 167 -8.42 16.90 22.24
C PRO A 167 -7.39 15.83 21.84
N TRP A 168 -6.39 15.65 22.70
CA TRP A 168 -5.20 14.84 22.39
C TRP A 168 -5.50 13.35 22.32
N TYR A 169 -6.47 12.81 23.04
CA TYR A 169 -6.71 11.36 23.06
C TYR A 169 -8.21 11.05 23.07
N ASP A 170 -8.59 9.89 22.54
CA ASP A 170 -9.94 9.35 22.61
C ASP A 170 -9.95 8.10 23.49
N THR A 171 -10.43 8.27 24.72
CA THR A 171 -10.58 7.16 25.69
C THR A 171 -11.41 5.97 25.19
N GLN A 172 -12.33 6.20 24.23
CA GLN A 172 -13.19 5.14 23.71
C GLN A 172 -12.59 4.41 22.51
N LEU A 173 -11.42 4.87 22.01
CA LEU A 173 -10.76 4.37 20.81
C LEU A 173 -11.76 4.15 19.67
N SER A 174 -12.63 5.14 19.45
CA SER A 174 -13.79 5.03 18.59
C SER A 174 -13.43 4.73 17.12
N PHE A 175 -12.18 5.02 16.73
CA PHE A 175 -11.62 4.71 15.42
C PHE A 175 -11.63 3.22 15.08
N PHE A 176 -11.55 2.30 16.05
CA PHE A 176 -11.62 0.86 15.79
C PHE A 176 -12.98 0.41 15.21
N LYS A 177 -14.04 1.20 15.41
CA LYS A 177 -15.37 0.93 14.85
C LYS A 177 -15.54 1.53 13.46
N ARG A 178 -14.63 2.40 13.03
CA ARG A 178 -14.75 3.14 11.76
C ARG A 178 -14.11 2.32 10.63
N PRO A 179 -14.83 2.09 9.52
CA PRO A 179 -14.27 1.37 8.37
C PRO A 179 -13.08 2.13 7.74
N MET A 180 -13.02 3.45 7.92
CA MET A 180 -11.96 4.30 7.38
C MET A 180 -10.59 4.03 8.03
N PHE A 181 -10.57 3.51 9.26
CA PHE A 181 -9.32 3.08 9.88
C PHE A 181 -8.75 1.86 9.14
N TYR A 182 -9.60 0.86 8.88
CA TYR A 182 -9.17 -0.36 8.20
C TYR A 182 -8.86 -0.14 6.73
N SER A 183 -9.52 0.82 6.08
CA SER A 183 -9.24 1.18 4.68
C SER A 183 -7.85 1.78 4.49
N ALA A 184 -7.34 2.51 5.49
CA ALA A 184 -6.00 3.09 5.44
C ALA A 184 -4.91 2.03 5.39
N PHE A 185 -5.20 0.82 5.89
CA PHE A 185 -4.26 -0.29 5.78
C PHE A 185 -3.89 -0.57 4.34
N PHE A 186 -4.73 -0.28 3.34
CA PHE A 186 -4.37 -0.37 1.92
C PHE A 186 -3.02 0.28 1.55
N ALA A 187 -2.63 1.36 2.23
CA ALA A 187 -1.32 2.00 2.00
C ALA A 187 -0.14 1.09 2.36
N ASN A 188 -0.36 0.13 3.26
CA ASN A 188 0.65 -0.78 3.79
C ASN A 188 0.86 -2.00 2.87
N THR A 189 0.25 -2.06 1.69
CA THR A 189 0.38 -3.22 0.76
C THR A 189 1.75 -3.32 0.12
N GLY A 190 2.54 -2.26 0.22
CA GLY A 190 3.85 -2.14 -0.39
C GLY A 190 4.84 -3.23 0.00
N PHE A 191 4.71 -3.94 1.13
CA PHE A 191 5.70 -4.95 1.50
C PHE A 191 5.56 -6.28 0.72
N ILE A 192 4.41 -6.53 0.07
CA ILE A 192 4.14 -7.82 -0.60
C ILE A 192 5.12 -8.07 -1.76
N PHE A 193 5.64 -7.02 -2.42
CA PHE A 193 6.61 -7.23 -3.49
C PHE A 193 7.92 -7.84 -3.01
N LEU A 194 8.26 -7.71 -1.72
CA LEU A 194 9.49 -8.26 -1.17
C LEU A 194 9.54 -9.78 -1.37
N GLY A 195 8.42 -10.51 -1.22
CA GLY A 195 8.41 -11.96 -1.46
C GLY A 195 8.51 -12.36 -2.94
N MET A 196 8.36 -11.43 -3.88
CA MET A 196 8.64 -11.67 -5.29
C MET A 196 10.12 -11.47 -5.64
N VAL A 197 10.90 -10.89 -4.72
CA VAL A 197 12.34 -10.72 -4.87
C VAL A 197 13.03 -11.85 -4.13
N LYS A 198 13.86 -12.61 -4.86
CA LYS A 198 14.68 -13.67 -4.26
C LYS A 198 15.74 -13.03 -3.36
N PHE A 199 15.59 -13.22 -2.04
CA PHE A 199 16.58 -12.79 -1.07
C PHE A 199 17.60 -13.91 -0.85
N GLU A 200 18.85 -13.62 -1.17
CA GLU A 200 19.99 -14.41 -0.69
C GLU A 200 20.23 -13.99 0.77
N ALA A 201 19.50 -14.62 1.70
CA ALA A 201 19.78 -14.47 3.11
C ALA A 201 21.03 -15.29 3.47
N GLU A 202 21.97 -14.71 4.22
CA GLU A 202 22.92 -15.51 5.01
C GLU A 202 22.08 -16.39 5.93
N ALA A 203 22.17 -17.71 5.73
CA ALA A 203 21.32 -18.71 6.33
C ALA A 203 21.21 -18.52 7.85
N ALA A 204 20.16 -17.85 8.31
CA ALA A 204 19.73 -17.94 9.68
C ALA A 204 19.25 -19.39 9.85
N ALA A 205 20.02 -20.16 10.61
CA ALA A 205 19.88 -21.60 10.81
C ALA A 205 18.44 -22.07 10.66
N ALA A 206 18.23 -22.99 9.71
CA ALA A 206 16.99 -23.69 9.45
C ALA A 206 16.47 -24.36 10.73
N SER A 207 15.76 -23.58 11.53
CA SER A 207 15.08 -24.05 12.72
C SER A 207 13.68 -24.44 12.31
N ASN A 208 13.46 -25.75 12.16
CA ASN A 208 12.15 -26.38 11.95
C ASN A 208 11.13 -25.87 12.99
N HIS A 209 10.42 -24.79 12.67
CA HIS A 209 9.38 -24.26 13.53
C HIS A 209 8.08 -24.04 12.75
N PRO A 210 7.11 -24.98 12.83
CA PRO A 210 5.76 -24.81 12.28
C PRO A 210 4.99 -23.61 12.89
N SER A 211 5.54 -22.97 13.93
CA SER A 211 5.01 -21.79 14.61
C SER A 211 5.16 -20.48 13.83
N ILE A 212 6.04 -20.40 12.82
CA ILE A 212 6.25 -19.17 12.01
C ILE A 212 5.44 -19.20 10.71
N ILE A 213 5.12 -20.40 10.20
CA ILE A 213 4.34 -20.58 8.97
C ILE A 213 2.89 -20.14 9.18
N HIS A 214 2.26 -20.52 10.29
CA HIS A 214 0.88 -20.10 10.60
C HIS A 214 0.68 -18.57 10.66
N PRO A 215 1.52 -17.77 11.37
CA PRO A 215 1.37 -16.32 11.39
C PRO A 215 1.71 -15.68 10.03
N PHE A 216 2.56 -16.28 9.21
CA PHE A 216 2.84 -15.82 7.83
C PHE A 216 1.60 -15.95 6.94
N TYR A 217 0.99 -17.14 6.89
CA TYR A 217 -0.26 -17.36 6.15
C TYR A 217 -1.42 -16.57 6.75
N PHE A 218 -1.49 -16.43 8.08
CA PHE A 218 -2.49 -15.61 8.75
C PHE A 218 -2.34 -14.13 8.39
N CYS A 219 -1.14 -13.56 8.38
CA CYS A 219 -0.94 -12.17 7.92
C CYS A 219 -1.41 -12.00 6.48
N LEU A 220 -1.09 -12.94 5.60
CA LEU A 220 -1.44 -12.86 4.18
C LEU A 220 -2.96 -13.00 3.96
N ILE A 221 -3.62 -13.92 4.67
CA ILE A 221 -5.08 -14.17 4.60
C ILE A 221 -5.88 -13.07 5.32
N PHE A 222 -5.45 -12.68 6.52
CA PHE A 222 -6.02 -11.54 7.25
C PHE A 222 -5.96 -10.30 6.37
N ARG A 223 -4.87 -10.13 5.61
CA ARG A 223 -4.74 -9.00 4.73
C ARG A 223 -5.67 -9.04 3.53
N LEU A 224 -5.76 -10.17 2.84
CA LEU A 224 -6.75 -10.38 1.78
C LEU A 224 -8.18 -10.09 2.28
N ARG A 225 -8.50 -10.49 3.52
CA ARG A 225 -9.82 -10.26 4.13
C ARG A 225 -10.07 -8.81 4.58
N ALA A 226 -9.08 -8.16 5.20
CA ALA A 226 -9.18 -6.78 5.66
C ALA A 226 -9.42 -5.83 4.48
N ASP A 227 -8.74 -6.07 3.37
CA ASP A 227 -8.94 -5.30 2.15
C ASP A 227 -10.26 -5.67 1.46
N VAL A 228 -10.77 -6.91 1.47
CA VAL A 228 -12.10 -7.24 0.88
C VAL A 228 -13.24 -6.42 1.51
N HIS A 229 -13.16 -6.12 2.82
CA HIS A 229 -14.10 -5.20 3.44
C HIS A 229 -13.92 -3.75 2.96
N PHE A 230 -12.68 -3.30 2.71
CA PHE A 230 -12.39 -2.04 2.03
C PHE A 230 -12.93 -2.02 0.59
N TRP A 231 -12.75 -3.10 -0.19
CA TRP A 231 -13.29 -3.27 -1.53
C TRP A 231 -14.81 -3.18 -1.56
N SER A 232 -15.50 -3.82 -0.60
CA SER A 232 -16.96 -3.71 -0.49
C SER A 232 -17.40 -2.26 -0.22
N GLY A 233 -16.75 -1.56 0.71
CA GLY A 233 -17.04 -0.17 1.02
C GLY A 233 -16.74 0.81 -0.12
N ILE A 234 -15.64 0.59 -0.86
CA ILE A 234 -15.32 1.35 -2.07
C ILE A 234 -16.33 1.05 -3.17
N TYR A 235 -16.72 -0.20 -3.43
CA TYR A 235 -17.73 -0.51 -4.43
C TYR A 235 -19.07 0.20 -4.14
N TYR A 236 -19.48 0.29 -2.86
CA TYR A 236 -20.67 1.05 -2.46
C TYR A 236 -20.49 2.57 -2.63
N LEU A 237 -19.36 3.14 -2.24
CA LEU A 237 -19.06 4.57 -2.45
C LEU A 237 -18.90 4.92 -3.93
N PHE A 238 -18.36 4.00 -4.74
CA PHE A 238 -18.17 4.15 -6.18
C PHE A 238 -19.52 4.08 -6.91
N SER A 239 -20.39 3.16 -6.51
CA SER A 239 -21.79 3.10 -6.96
C SER A 239 -22.58 4.37 -6.60
N LEU A 240 -22.29 5.00 -5.46
CA LEU A 240 -22.91 6.27 -5.06
C LEU A 240 -22.31 7.47 -5.82
N SER A 241 -21.00 7.48 -6.08
CA SER A 241 -20.34 8.55 -6.86
C SER A 241 -20.77 8.54 -8.34
N GLN A 242 -20.96 7.36 -8.95
CA GLN A 242 -21.55 7.24 -10.28
C GLN A 242 -23.04 7.65 -10.32
N CYS A 243 -23.74 7.63 -9.18
CA CYS A 243 -25.13 8.07 -9.09
C CYS A 243 -25.26 9.60 -8.96
N ASN A 244 -24.23 10.27 -8.41
CA ASN A 244 -24.22 11.73 -8.26
C ASN A 244 -23.75 12.51 -9.50
N ASP A 245 -23.32 11.83 -10.56
CA ASP A 245 -22.80 12.48 -11.78
C ASP A 245 -23.87 12.78 -12.84
N PHE A 246 -25.16 12.61 -12.53
CA PHE A 246 -26.26 13.03 -13.42
C PHE A 246 -27.47 13.58 -12.65
N ARG A 247 -27.39 14.88 -12.33
CA ARG A 247 -28.45 15.86 -11.96
C ARG A 247 -28.29 16.43 -10.55
N TYR A 248 -28.28 17.77 -10.48
CA TYR A 248 -28.36 18.64 -9.30
C TYR A 248 -27.06 19.05 -8.61
N CYS A 249 -26.32 19.97 -9.24
CA CYS A 249 -25.70 21.11 -8.56
C CYS A 249 -25.94 22.37 -9.40
N ARG A 250 -27.21 22.78 -9.48
CA ARG A 250 -27.64 24.14 -9.79
C ARG A 250 -28.56 24.54 -8.65
N HIS A 251 -28.04 25.31 -7.70
CA HIS A 251 -28.70 26.40 -7.00
C HIS A 251 -27.68 27.14 -6.14
#